data_AF-A0A830HTE8-F1
#
_entry.id   AF-A0A830HTE8-F1
#
_cell.length_a   1.000
_cell.length_b   1.000
_cell.length_c   1.000
_cell.angle_alpha   90.00
_cell.angle_beta   90.00
_cell.angle_gamma   90.00
#
_symmetry.space_group_name_H-M   'P 1'
#
loop_
_entity.id
_entity.type
_entity.pdbx_description
1 polymer ?
#
loop_
_entity_poly.entity_id
_entity_poly.type
_entity_poly.pdbx_seq_one_letter_code
_entity_poly.pdbx_strand_id
1 'polypeptide(L)'
;MTTHRALLDDFVVAETHCYFKRHADKGAMGKFVHNRSVASADVNQTVVRMNQDVLYSAMVMDLRKSPVVIALPSVEITNRRYVSLQIISETHNSSDVAYEGTHTISLDSVGTPFAMAIVRVGVKRNDAYDESKAWEVQDAIRVSQDDGGPGSFSPDVVYNATDVDAMRKSLRELKHYFRPTDAERLGDRHNLDRLAQLMGAASGWGGLRAEDATYSIHFPPPSSSEEEDDGGGDAKNYVIHIPPEGVPLIGNGFWSVTVYDKDGFLQQQASVNSTTATVEEDGSIIIGIVHDSNRDDAFTNVIAQAGPGWSYTVRMYRPGRAVLDGTFKFPEAVVQLS
;
A
#
# COMPACT_ATOMS: atom_id res chain seq x y z
N MET A 1 17.71 23.60 -17.83
CA MET A 1 18.49 22.48 -17.26
C MET A 1 18.51 21.37 -18.29
N THR A 2 19.68 20.84 -18.63
CA THR A 2 19.81 19.70 -19.53
C THR A 2 19.37 18.44 -18.76
N THR A 3 18.47 17.64 -19.33
CA THR A 3 18.06 16.36 -18.73
C THR A 3 18.96 15.24 -19.22
N HIS A 4 19.27 14.29 -18.34
CA HIS A 4 20.04 13.10 -18.64
C HIS A 4 19.13 11.99 -19.17
N ARG A 5 19.58 11.29 -20.21
CA ARG A 5 18.93 10.05 -20.65
C ARG A 5 19.03 9.03 -19.52
N ALA A 6 17.91 8.44 -19.13
CA ALA A 6 17.89 7.39 -18.12
C ALA A 6 18.17 6.02 -18.76
N LEU A 7 19.10 5.25 -18.20
CA LEU A 7 19.34 3.85 -18.55
C LEU A 7 18.73 2.91 -17.51
N LEU A 8 18.73 1.60 -17.81
CA LEU A 8 18.13 0.60 -16.90
C LEU A 8 18.78 0.61 -15.51
N ASP A 9 20.10 0.83 -15.44
CA ASP A 9 20.83 0.88 -14.17
C ASP A 9 20.41 2.09 -13.31
N ASP A 10 20.04 3.20 -13.95
CA ASP A 10 19.59 4.42 -13.30
C ASP A 10 18.11 4.38 -12.89
N PHE A 11 17.33 3.44 -13.47
CA PHE A 11 15.87 3.48 -13.45
C PHE A 11 15.29 3.65 -12.04
N VAL A 12 15.79 2.90 -11.05
CA VAL A 12 15.26 2.96 -9.67
C VAL A 12 15.43 4.35 -9.07
N VAL A 13 16.58 4.98 -9.28
CA VAL A 13 16.87 6.34 -8.79
C VAL A 13 16.04 7.35 -9.56
N ALA A 14 15.99 7.24 -10.88
CA ALA A 14 15.23 8.14 -11.74
C ALA A 14 13.72 8.11 -11.42
N GLU A 15 13.15 6.92 -11.23
CA GLU A 15 11.77 6.71 -10.81
C GLU A 15 11.51 7.33 -9.44
N THR A 16 12.40 7.06 -8.48
CA THR A 16 12.29 7.60 -7.11
C THR A 16 12.37 9.12 -7.10
N HIS A 17 13.25 9.73 -7.91
CA HIS A 17 13.33 11.18 -8.07
C HIS A 17 12.04 11.78 -8.65
N CYS A 18 11.34 11.09 -9.55
CA CYS A 18 10.03 11.53 -10.01
C CYS A 18 9.02 11.61 -8.85
N TYR A 19 8.99 10.61 -7.95
CA TYR A 19 8.14 10.64 -6.76
C TYR A 19 8.56 11.73 -5.77
N PHE A 20 9.86 11.89 -5.51
CA PHE A 20 10.38 12.92 -4.60
C PHE A 20 10.02 14.31 -5.12
N LYS A 21 10.29 14.58 -6.40
CA LYS A 21 9.92 15.83 -7.05
C LYS A 21 8.42 16.11 -6.95
N ARG A 22 7.57 15.14 -7.27
CA ARG A 22 6.11 15.32 -7.22
C ARG A 22 5.60 15.72 -5.82
N HIS A 23 6.21 15.21 -4.75
CA HIS A 23 5.83 15.58 -3.39
C HIS A 23 6.47 16.89 -2.96
N ALA A 24 7.73 17.14 -3.33
CA ALA A 24 8.41 18.41 -3.09
C ALA A 24 7.66 19.58 -3.74
N ASP A 25 7.19 19.42 -4.99
CA ASP A 25 6.38 20.42 -5.71
C ASP A 25 5.02 20.69 -5.02
N LYS A 26 4.50 19.73 -4.25
CA LYS A 26 3.33 19.89 -3.38
C LYS A 26 3.66 20.52 -2.02
N GLY A 27 4.90 20.98 -1.83
CA GLY A 27 5.36 21.60 -0.60
C GLY A 27 5.82 20.64 0.49
N ALA A 28 6.09 19.37 0.17
CA ALA A 28 6.48 18.36 1.17
C ALA A 28 7.97 18.39 1.56
N MET A 29 8.72 19.45 1.24
CA MET A 29 10.12 19.56 1.69
C MET A 29 10.19 19.87 3.18
N GLY A 30 10.74 18.92 3.96
CA GLY A 30 10.96 18.98 5.41
C GLY A 30 9.72 19.24 6.27
N LYS A 31 8.53 19.02 5.71
CA LYS A 31 7.26 18.98 6.44
C LYS A 31 6.35 17.93 5.82
N PHE A 32 5.49 17.34 6.64
CA PHE A 32 4.49 16.41 6.14
C PHE A 32 3.39 17.13 5.38
N VAL A 33 3.04 16.58 4.22
CA VAL A 33 1.78 16.86 3.53
C VAL A 33 0.85 15.69 3.78
N HIS A 34 -0.29 15.98 4.41
CA HIS A 34 -1.28 14.98 4.82
C HIS A 34 -2.38 14.82 3.76
N ASN A 35 -2.60 13.60 3.31
CA ASN A 35 -3.84 13.24 2.64
C ASN A 35 -4.90 12.96 3.71
N ARG A 36 -5.99 13.74 3.69
CA ARG A 36 -7.10 13.63 4.67
C ARG A 36 -8.21 12.68 4.24
N SER A 37 -8.09 12.12 3.04
CA SER A 37 -9.00 11.11 2.52
C SER A 37 -8.22 9.91 1.98
N VAL A 38 -8.86 8.75 2.04
CA VAL A 38 -8.40 7.54 1.35
C VAL A 38 -8.73 7.63 -0.14
N ALA A 39 -8.14 6.75 -0.95
CA ALA A 39 -8.55 6.64 -2.34
C ALA A 39 -10.01 6.15 -2.43
N SER A 40 -10.76 6.70 -3.38
CA SER A 40 -12.11 6.25 -3.72
C SER A 40 -12.27 6.13 -5.23
N ALA A 41 -13.34 5.46 -5.66
CA ALA A 41 -13.69 5.37 -7.08
C ALA A 41 -13.91 6.76 -7.70
N ASP A 42 -14.51 7.68 -6.93
CA ASP A 42 -14.90 9.01 -7.41
C ASP A 42 -13.77 10.05 -7.33
N VAL A 43 -12.72 9.80 -6.54
CA VAL A 43 -11.67 10.79 -6.23
C VAL A 43 -10.30 10.13 -6.03
N ASN A 44 -9.27 10.69 -6.69
CA ASN A 44 -7.85 10.48 -6.39
C ASN A 44 -7.23 9.09 -6.63
N GLN A 45 -7.86 8.18 -7.37
CA GLN A 45 -7.18 6.95 -7.80
C GLN A 45 -6.15 7.22 -8.92
N THR A 46 -4.93 7.58 -8.54
CA THR A 46 -3.80 7.86 -9.48
C THR A 46 -2.84 6.68 -9.63
N VAL A 47 -3.06 5.60 -8.87
CA VAL A 47 -2.26 4.37 -8.89
C VAL A 47 -3.21 3.18 -9.02
N VAL A 48 -2.80 2.16 -9.76
CA VAL A 48 -3.56 0.90 -9.91
C VAL A 48 -3.57 0.18 -8.57
N ARG A 49 -4.75 -0.32 -8.15
CA ARG A 49 -4.97 -0.99 -6.86
C ARG A 49 -4.60 -0.14 -5.63
N MET A 50 -5.08 1.11 -5.58
CA MET A 50 -4.85 1.96 -4.41
C MET A 50 -5.46 1.39 -3.13
N ASN A 51 -4.76 1.66 -2.04
CA ASN A 51 -5.13 1.29 -0.69
C ASN A 51 -6.25 2.19 -0.16
N GLN A 52 -7.23 1.61 0.53
CA GLN A 52 -8.33 2.33 1.17
C GLN A 52 -8.30 2.27 2.71
N ASP A 53 -7.28 1.65 3.29
CA ASP A 53 -7.26 1.33 4.73
C ASP A 53 -6.52 2.36 5.59
N VAL A 54 -5.71 3.21 4.96
CA VAL A 54 -4.83 4.15 5.67
C VAL A 54 -4.84 5.53 5.00
N LEU A 55 -4.74 6.56 5.82
CA LEU A 55 -4.38 7.91 5.39
C LEU A 55 -2.86 8.02 5.27
N TYR A 56 -2.41 8.67 4.20
CA TYR A 56 -0.98 8.86 3.93
C TYR A 56 -0.52 10.26 4.33
N SER A 57 0.69 10.36 4.84
CA SER A 57 1.43 11.62 5.00
C SER A 57 2.82 11.44 4.44
N ALA A 58 3.27 12.36 3.60
CA ALA A 58 4.56 12.25 2.93
C ALA A 58 5.42 13.49 3.17
N MET A 59 6.72 13.28 3.34
CA MET A 59 7.72 14.34 3.49
C MET A 59 8.99 13.94 2.74
N VAL A 60 9.56 14.87 1.98
CA VAL A 60 10.88 14.74 1.35
C VAL A 60 11.90 15.45 2.23
N MET A 61 13.04 14.81 2.44
CA MET A 61 14.12 15.26 3.31
C MET A 61 15.39 15.49 2.50
N ASP A 62 16.10 16.58 2.79
CA ASP A 62 17.48 16.82 2.37
C ASP A 62 18.40 16.58 3.58
N LEU A 63 19.21 15.52 3.52
CA LEU A 63 20.03 15.03 4.63
C LEU A 63 21.48 15.52 4.55
N ARG A 64 21.83 16.34 3.55
CA ARG A 64 23.22 16.76 3.28
C ARG A 64 23.82 17.65 4.38
N LYS A 65 22.99 18.42 5.08
CA LYS A 65 23.45 19.40 6.08
C LYS A 65 23.32 18.91 7.51
N SER A 66 22.20 18.28 7.83
CA SER A 66 21.89 17.83 9.19
C SER A 66 20.85 16.69 9.18
N PRO A 67 20.85 15.82 10.19
CA PRO A 67 19.80 14.82 10.36
C PRO A 67 18.42 15.45 10.55
N VAL A 68 17.38 14.74 10.12
CA VAL A 68 15.97 15.06 10.40
C VAL A 68 15.48 14.18 11.55
N VAL A 69 14.83 14.78 12.53
CA VAL A 69 14.20 14.06 13.64
C VAL A 69 12.69 14.02 13.41
N ILE A 70 12.11 12.82 13.40
CA ILE A 70 10.68 12.58 13.25
C ILE A 70 10.16 11.93 14.54
N ALA A 71 9.20 12.55 15.20
CA ALA A 71 8.49 11.95 16.33
C ALA A 71 7.08 11.53 15.90
N LEU A 72 6.82 10.23 15.99
CA LEU A 72 5.47 9.68 15.84
C LEU A 72 4.63 10.03 17.08
N PRO A 73 3.30 10.17 16.93
CA PRO A 73 2.42 10.43 18.06
C PRO A 73 2.50 9.32 19.11
N SER A 74 2.26 9.67 20.38
CA SER A 74 2.26 8.69 21.47
C SER A 74 1.05 7.75 21.37
N VAL A 75 1.12 6.61 22.07
CA VAL A 75 0.05 5.60 22.07
C VAL A 75 -1.29 6.18 22.56
N GLU A 76 -1.26 7.18 23.44
CA GLU A 76 -2.45 7.89 23.91
C GLU A 76 -3.12 8.67 22.79
N ILE A 77 -2.34 9.31 21.91
CA ILE A 77 -2.88 10.05 20.76
C ILE A 77 -3.33 9.08 19.67
N THR A 78 -2.54 8.04 19.39
CA THR A 78 -2.92 7.05 18.37
C THR A 78 -4.12 6.21 18.81
N ASN A 79 -4.38 6.11 20.11
CA ASN A 79 -5.41 5.23 20.68
C ASN A 79 -5.31 3.81 20.11
N ARG A 80 -4.10 3.26 20.06
CA ARG A 80 -3.76 1.93 19.50
C ARG A 80 -4.08 1.74 18.01
N ARG A 81 -4.49 2.78 17.28
CA ARG A 81 -4.62 2.76 15.81
C ARG A 81 -3.30 2.36 15.16
N TYR A 82 -3.38 1.71 13.99
CA TYR A 82 -2.22 1.44 13.18
C TYR A 82 -1.51 2.73 12.74
N VAL A 83 -0.22 2.83 13.02
CA VAL A 83 0.67 3.88 12.52
C VAL A 83 1.96 3.23 12.08
N SER A 84 2.49 3.60 10.91
CA SER A 84 3.82 3.18 10.47
C SER A 84 4.56 4.34 9.82
N LEU A 85 5.85 4.46 10.07
CA LEU A 85 6.80 5.37 9.45
C LEU A 85 7.77 4.55 8.60
N GLN A 86 7.70 4.74 7.30
CA GLN A 86 8.63 4.16 6.33
C GLN A 86 9.59 5.23 5.84
N ILE A 87 10.88 4.92 5.81
CA ILE A 87 11.91 5.76 5.20
C ILE A 87 12.39 5.12 3.89
N ILE A 88 12.37 5.89 2.81
CA ILE A 88 12.75 5.44 1.47
C ILE A 88 13.93 6.28 0.99
N SER A 89 15.06 5.64 0.69
CA SER A 89 16.23 6.28 0.07
C SER A 89 16.01 6.57 -1.43
N GLU A 90 16.91 7.32 -2.06
CA GLU A 90 16.89 7.54 -3.52
C GLU A 90 17.01 6.24 -4.32
N THR A 91 17.58 5.19 -3.74
CA THR A 91 17.71 3.86 -4.38
C THR A 91 16.50 2.95 -4.14
N HIS A 92 15.38 3.53 -3.70
CA HIS A 92 14.16 2.83 -3.26
C HIS A 92 14.38 1.83 -2.10
N ASN A 93 15.53 1.91 -1.43
CA ASN A 93 15.82 1.12 -0.24
C ASN A 93 14.90 1.53 0.93
N SER A 94 14.35 0.53 1.63
CA SER A 94 13.52 0.69 2.83
C SER A 94 13.83 -0.44 3.81
N SER A 95 14.92 -0.32 4.56
CA SER A 95 15.43 -1.38 5.43
C SER A 95 14.65 -1.55 6.74
N ASP A 96 13.95 -0.52 7.22
CA ASP A 96 13.19 -0.57 8.47
C ASP A 96 11.92 0.28 8.42
N VAL A 97 10.96 -0.07 9.29
CA VAL A 97 9.69 0.63 9.47
C VAL A 97 9.40 0.76 10.95
N ALA A 98 9.23 1.99 11.39
CA ALA A 98 8.93 2.29 12.78
C ALA A 98 7.41 2.39 13.02
N TYR A 99 6.98 2.03 14.23
CA TYR A 99 5.56 2.05 14.61
C TYR A 99 5.24 3.07 15.71
N GLU A 100 6.26 3.56 16.42
CA GLU A 100 6.14 4.52 17.52
C GLU A 100 7.50 5.21 17.76
N GLY A 101 7.52 6.20 18.66
CA GLY A 101 8.76 6.80 19.15
C GLY A 101 9.34 7.91 18.26
N THR A 102 10.58 8.28 18.55
CA THR A 102 11.32 9.35 17.88
C THR A 102 12.52 8.77 17.13
N HIS A 103 12.67 9.17 15.87
CA HIS A 103 13.63 8.61 14.93
C HIS A 103 14.49 9.71 14.34
N THR A 104 15.81 9.56 14.46
CA THR A 104 16.78 10.45 13.82
C THR A 104 17.23 9.84 12.50
N ILE A 105 16.90 10.52 11.40
CA ILE A 105 17.20 10.12 10.03
C ILE A 105 18.38 10.95 9.53
N SER A 106 19.49 10.29 9.22
CA SER A 106 20.73 10.92 8.79
C SER A 106 21.18 10.42 7.42
N LEU A 107 22.10 11.15 6.79
CA LEU A 107 22.75 10.72 5.55
C LEU A 107 23.41 9.34 5.75
N ASP A 108 24.10 9.13 6.86
CA ASP A 108 24.80 7.87 7.15
C ASP A 108 23.84 6.69 7.33
N SER A 109 22.69 6.92 7.97
CA SER A 109 21.69 5.85 8.18
C SER A 109 20.94 5.48 6.90
N VAL A 110 20.72 6.43 5.98
CA VAL A 110 19.95 6.21 4.75
C VAL A 110 20.85 5.83 3.56
N GLY A 111 22.05 6.39 3.52
CA GLY A 111 23.04 6.21 2.44
C GLY A 111 22.82 7.08 1.21
N THR A 112 21.82 7.98 1.20
CA THR A 112 21.56 8.89 0.07
C THR A 112 21.26 10.32 0.54
N PRO A 113 21.68 11.36 -0.21
CA PRO A 113 21.44 12.77 0.10
C PRO A 113 19.98 13.14 0.38
N PHE A 114 19.05 12.58 -0.39
CA PHE A 114 17.62 12.77 -0.22
C PHE A 114 16.95 11.49 0.26
N ALA A 115 15.82 11.65 0.93
CA ALA A 115 14.98 10.54 1.37
C ALA A 115 13.52 10.98 1.44
N MET A 116 12.59 10.03 1.45
CA MET A 116 11.19 10.29 1.73
C MET A 116 10.72 9.52 2.95
N ALA A 117 10.03 10.22 3.84
CA ALA A 117 9.25 9.63 4.91
C ALA A 117 7.80 9.48 4.45
N ILE A 118 7.25 8.26 4.58
CA ILE A 118 5.83 7.98 4.38
C ILE A 118 5.26 7.48 5.70
N VAL A 119 4.33 8.24 6.27
CA VAL A 119 3.53 7.81 7.42
C VAL A 119 2.17 7.31 6.94
N ARG A 120 1.77 6.13 7.42
CA ARG A 120 0.44 5.54 7.20
C ARG A 120 -0.30 5.51 8.51
N VAL A 121 -1.52 6.04 8.54
CA VAL A 121 -2.41 6.06 9.71
C VAL A 121 -3.68 5.28 9.34
N GLY A 122 -3.96 4.17 10.02
CA GLY A 122 -5.17 3.36 9.76
C GLY A 122 -6.44 4.19 9.92
N VAL A 123 -7.49 3.92 9.15
CA VAL A 123 -8.75 4.68 9.23
C VAL A 123 -9.96 3.77 8.97
N LYS A 124 -11.03 3.97 9.73
CA LYS A 124 -12.34 3.37 9.47
C LYS A 124 -13.07 4.29 8.51
N ARG A 125 -13.34 3.79 7.30
CA ARG A 125 -14.02 4.57 6.26
C ARG A 125 -15.48 4.77 6.61
N ASN A 126 -16.05 5.86 6.09
CA ASN A 126 -17.47 6.21 6.25
C ASN A 126 -17.85 6.40 7.73
N ASP A 127 -16.86 6.65 8.58
CA ASP A 127 -17.01 7.00 9.99
C ASP A 127 -16.31 8.34 10.18
N ALA A 128 -17.08 9.42 10.06
CA ALA A 128 -16.55 10.79 10.15
C ALA A 128 -15.88 11.07 11.51
N TYR A 129 -16.32 10.38 12.57
CA TYR A 129 -15.67 10.50 13.87
C TYR A 129 -14.30 9.82 13.84
N ASP A 130 -14.21 8.59 13.35
CA ASP A 130 -12.93 7.89 13.22
C ASP A 130 -11.94 8.61 12.30
N GLU A 131 -12.43 9.13 11.17
CA GLU A 131 -11.64 9.93 10.22
C GLU A 131 -11.06 11.17 10.90
N SER A 132 -11.86 11.88 11.71
CA SER A 132 -11.37 13.03 12.49
C SER A 132 -10.27 12.64 13.48
N LYS A 133 -10.35 11.44 14.08
CA LYS A 133 -9.31 10.91 14.97
C LYS A 133 -8.05 10.51 14.23
N ALA A 134 -8.17 9.97 13.02
CA ALA A 134 -7.01 9.73 12.16
C ALA A 134 -6.32 11.05 11.76
N TRP A 135 -7.08 12.14 11.58
CA TRP A 135 -6.50 13.46 11.32
C TRP A 135 -5.74 14.03 12.52
N GLU A 136 -6.29 13.89 13.74
CA GLU A 136 -5.61 14.28 14.98
C GLU A 136 -4.25 13.56 15.12
N VAL A 137 -4.17 12.28 14.73
CA VAL A 137 -2.91 11.52 14.71
C VAL A 137 -1.93 12.10 13.69
N GLN A 138 -2.38 12.39 12.47
CA GLN A 138 -1.54 13.02 11.44
C GLN A 138 -1.00 14.39 11.90
N ASP A 139 -1.85 15.21 12.55
CA ASP A 139 -1.49 16.54 13.05
C ASP A 139 -0.49 16.49 14.22
N ALA A 140 -0.47 15.39 14.96
CA ALA A 140 0.44 15.21 16.08
C ALA A 140 1.85 14.74 15.68
N ILE A 141 2.10 14.43 14.39
CA ILE A 141 3.43 14.06 13.91
C ILE A 141 4.34 15.30 13.98
N ARG A 142 5.48 15.18 14.65
CA ARG A 142 6.45 16.29 14.77
C ARG A 142 7.70 16.02 13.94
N VAL A 143 8.23 17.08 13.35
CA VAL A 143 9.47 17.07 12.59
C VAL A 143 10.34 18.23 13.04
N SER A 144 11.63 17.98 13.21
CA SER A 144 12.63 19.03 13.39
C SER A 144 13.89 18.70 12.60
N GLN A 145 14.55 19.72 12.11
CA GLN A 145 15.87 19.62 11.48
C GLN A 145 16.64 20.88 11.87
N ASP A 146 17.88 20.70 12.32
CA ASP A 146 18.74 21.81 12.73
C ASP A 146 19.10 22.73 11.55
N ASP A 147 19.63 23.92 11.87
CA ASP A 147 19.89 25.01 10.93
C ASP A 147 20.52 24.55 9.60
N GLY A 148 19.78 24.77 8.51
CA GLY A 148 20.18 24.40 7.15
C GLY A 148 19.10 23.69 6.33
N GLY A 149 18.12 23.08 7.00
CA GLY A 149 16.90 22.50 6.40
C GLY A 149 15.80 23.53 6.11
N PRO A 150 14.73 23.15 5.36
CA PRO A 150 14.53 21.85 4.72
C PRO A 150 15.24 21.73 3.35
N GLY A 151 15.98 22.76 2.94
CA GLY A 151 16.62 22.83 1.62
C GLY A 151 15.62 22.86 0.47
N SER A 152 16.05 22.36 -0.69
CA SER A 152 15.21 22.16 -1.87
C SER A 152 15.54 20.80 -2.48
N PHE A 153 14.54 20.13 -3.08
CA PHE A 153 14.81 18.93 -3.85
C PHE A 153 15.56 19.32 -5.12
N SER A 154 16.86 19.07 -5.12
CA SER A 154 17.79 19.49 -6.18
C SER A 154 18.87 18.42 -6.33
N PRO A 155 18.53 17.27 -6.94
CA PRO A 155 19.48 16.20 -7.19
C PRO A 155 20.52 16.64 -8.24
N ASP A 156 21.72 16.06 -8.16
CA ASP A 156 22.82 16.37 -9.08
C ASP A 156 22.49 15.96 -10.54
N VAL A 157 21.67 14.92 -10.69
CA VAL A 157 21.22 14.39 -11.99
C VAL A 157 19.71 14.54 -12.10
N VAL A 158 19.26 15.18 -13.18
CA VAL A 158 17.84 15.29 -13.52
C VAL A 158 17.58 14.42 -14.75
N TYR A 159 16.80 13.36 -14.58
CA TYR A 159 16.50 12.41 -15.65
C TYR A 159 15.37 12.88 -16.57
N ASN A 160 15.42 12.45 -17.83
CA ASN A 160 14.36 12.67 -18.80
C ASN A 160 13.12 11.84 -18.44
N ALA A 161 12.00 12.51 -18.14
CA ALA A 161 10.77 11.86 -17.71
C ALA A 161 10.16 10.91 -18.77
N THR A 162 10.36 11.18 -20.06
CA THR A 162 9.87 10.31 -21.15
C THR A 162 10.61 8.98 -21.15
N ASP A 163 11.93 8.99 -20.94
CA ASP A 163 12.73 7.76 -20.86
C ASP A 163 12.33 6.92 -19.63
N VAL A 164 12.15 7.58 -18.48
CA VAL A 164 11.70 6.92 -17.24
C VAL A 164 10.32 6.29 -17.43
N ASP A 165 9.37 6.99 -18.05
CA ASP A 165 8.03 6.46 -18.33
C ASP A 165 8.05 5.26 -19.29
N ALA A 166 8.87 5.34 -20.35
CA ALA A 166 9.04 4.22 -21.28
C ALA A 166 9.58 2.97 -20.57
N MET A 167 10.64 3.12 -19.74
CA MET A 167 11.19 2.02 -18.96
C MET A 167 10.20 1.46 -17.94
N ARG A 168 9.47 2.33 -17.23
CA ARG A 168 8.43 1.93 -16.27
C ARG A 168 7.38 1.04 -16.93
N LYS A 169 6.93 1.42 -18.14
CA LYS A 169 5.98 0.63 -18.93
C LYS A 169 6.57 -0.73 -19.32
N SER A 170 7.79 -0.75 -19.87
CA SER A 170 8.44 -2.02 -20.26
C SER A 170 8.65 -2.98 -19.09
N LEU A 171 9.08 -2.49 -17.92
CA LEU A 171 9.28 -3.32 -16.73
C LEU A 171 7.97 -3.91 -16.20
N ARG A 172 6.84 -3.18 -16.32
CA ARG A 172 5.52 -3.67 -15.92
C ARG A 172 5.03 -4.84 -16.77
N GLU A 173 5.44 -4.94 -18.03
CA GLU A 173 5.09 -6.06 -18.91
C GLU A 173 5.76 -7.38 -18.48
N LEU A 174 6.88 -7.31 -17.75
CA LEU A 174 7.57 -8.52 -17.29
C LEU A 174 6.77 -9.35 -16.29
N LYS A 175 5.70 -8.79 -15.69
CA LYS A 175 4.75 -9.51 -14.81
C LYS A 175 4.11 -10.75 -15.45
N HIS A 176 4.14 -10.84 -16.78
CA HIS A 176 3.65 -11.99 -17.53
C HIS A 176 4.61 -13.18 -17.54
N TYR A 177 5.90 -12.94 -17.25
CA TYR A 177 6.97 -13.95 -17.31
C TYR A 177 7.66 -14.17 -15.96
N PHE A 178 7.69 -13.15 -15.10
CA PHE A 178 8.31 -13.19 -13.79
C PHE A 178 7.43 -12.48 -12.78
N ARG A 179 7.12 -13.13 -11.65
CA ARG A 179 6.22 -12.62 -10.61
C ARG A 179 6.90 -12.72 -9.25
N PRO A 180 7.82 -11.80 -8.92
CA PRO A 180 8.47 -11.81 -7.62
C PRO A 180 7.43 -11.55 -6.52
N THR A 181 7.60 -12.25 -5.41
CA THR A 181 6.89 -12.00 -4.15
C THR A 181 7.22 -10.60 -3.62
N ASP A 182 6.44 -10.12 -2.65
CA ASP A 182 6.74 -8.83 -2.01
C ASP A 182 8.10 -8.83 -1.32
N ALA A 183 8.49 -9.96 -0.70
CA ALA A 183 9.80 -10.11 -0.05
C ALA A 183 10.97 -10.03 -1.04
N GLU A 184 10.76 -10.43 -2.30
CA GLU A 184 11.79 -10.39 -3.34
C GLU A 184 11.90 -9.00 -4.01
N ARG A 185 10.88 -8.15 -3.92
CA ARG A 185 10.81 -6.89 -4.69
C ARG A 185 10.71 -5.61 -3.85
N LEU A 186 10.44 -5.69 -2.54
CA LEU A 186 10.26 -4.55 -1.64
C LEU A 186 11.11 -4.69 -0.38
N GLY A 187 11.68 -3.59 0.11
CA GLY A 187 12.39 -3.54 1.39
C GLY A 187 13.88 -3.21 1.25
N ASP A 188 14.72 -3.96 1.95
CA ASP A 188 16.17 -3.77 1.92
C ASP A 188 16.75 -4.23 0.58
N ARG A 189 17.13 -3.27 -0.27
CA ARG A 189 17.69 -3.49 -1.61
C ARG A 189 18.88 -4.42 -1.63
N HIS A 190 19.64 -4.53 -0.54
CA HIS A 190 20.83 -5.39 -0.49
C HIS A 190 20.47 -6.88 -0.50
N ASN A 191 19.22 -7.22 -0.17
CA ASN A 191 18.71 -8.59 -0.12
C ASN A 191 17.82 -8.95 -1.33
N LEU A 192 17.62 -8.02 -2.28
CA LEU A 192 16.68 -8.21 -3.39
C LEU A 192 17.39 -8.63 -4.68
N ASP A 193 16.73 -9.50 -5.45
CA ASP A 193 17.10 -9.72 -6.85
C ASP A 193 16.97 -8.41 -7.65
N ARG A 194 17.91 -8.13 -8.55
CA ARG A 194 17.95 -6.85 -9.27
C ARG A 194 16.74 -6.66 -10.18
N LEU A 195 16.30 -7.72 -10.86
CA LEU A 195 15.12 -7.63 -11.72
C LEU A 195 13.86 -7.42 -10.89
N ALA A 196 13.73 -8.14 -9.78
CA ALA A 196 12.62 -7.95 -8.84
C ALA A 196 12.59 -6.52 -8.28
N GLN A 197 13.74 -5.95 -7.89
CA GLN A 197 13.84 -4.56 -7.44
C GLN A 197 13.36 -3.55 -8.52
N LEU A 198 13.81 -3.72 -9.77
CA LEU A 198 13.38 -2.87 -10.89
C LEU A 198 11.87 -2.94 -11.10
N MET A 199 11.30 -4.14 -11.07
CA MET A 199 9.85 -4.35 -11.18
C MET A 199 9.08 -3.77 -9.98
N GLY A 200 9.66 -3.86 -8.77
CA GLY A 200 9.17 -3.26 -7.54
C GLY A 200 9.05 -1.75 -7.65
N ALA A 201 10.12 -1.07 -8.07
CA ALA A 201 10.12 0.37 -8.32
C ALA A 201 9.12 0.78 -9.42
N ALA A 202 9.01 -0.01 -10.49
CA ALA A 202 8.11 0.31 -11.61
C ALA A 202 6.62 0.15 -11.24
N SER A 203 6.26 -0.84 -10.42
CA SER A 203 4.86 -1.27 -10.23
C SER A 203 4.31 -0.98 -8.84
N GLY A 204 5.16 -0.90 -7.82
CA GLY A 204 4.77 -0.79 -6.42
C GLY A 204 5.69 0.12 -5.63
N TRP A 205 6.11 1.24 -6.22
CA TRP A 205 6.93 2.23 -5.53
C TRP A 205 6.28 2.66 -4.21
N GLY A 206 7.08 2.71 -3.15
CA GLY A 206 6.59 2.96 -1.80
C GLY A 206 5.81 1.81 -1.14
N GLY A 207 5.86 0.59 -1.69
CA GLY A 207 5.43 -0.61 -0.96
C GLY A 207 6.25 -0.82 0.32
N LEU A 208 5.63 -1.36 1.37
CA LEU A 208 6.34 -1.78 2.58
C LEU A 208 7.12 -3.07 2.31
N ARG A 209 8.16 -3.34 3.11
CA ARG A 209 8.80 -4.67 3.12
C ARG A 209 7.79 -5.73 3.59
N ALA A 210 8.01 -6.97 3.19
CA ALA A 210 7.06 -8.06 3.46
C ALA A 210 6.79 -8.27 4.95
N GLU A 211 7.78 -8.01 5.81
CA GLU A 211 7.65 -8.11 7.27
C GLU A 211 6.70 -7.08 7.88
N ASP A 212 6.46 -5.97 7.18
CA ASP A 212 5.58 -4.91 7.65
C ASP A 212 4.23 -4.92 6.94
N ALA A 213 4.19 -5.35 5.67
CA ALA A 213 2.94 -5.70 4.99
C ALA A 213 3.13 -6.64 3.80
N THR A 214 2.17 -7.56 3.62
CA THR A 214 2.07 -8.42 2.44
C THR A 214 0.84 -8.07 1.60
N TYR A 215 0.93 -8.23 0.28
CA TYR A 215 -0.08 -7.90 -0.70
C TYR A 215 -0.32 -9.09 -1.64
N SER A 216 -1.37 -9.87 -1.38
CA SER A 216 -1.71 -11.03 -2.22
C SER A 216 -2.85 -10.68 -3.17
N ILE A 217 -2.60 -10.77 -4.47
CA ILE A 217 -3.61 -10.54 -5.50
C ILE A 217 -4.17 -11.90 -5.91
N HIS A 218 -5.49 -12.03 -5.85
CA HIS A 218 -6.21 -13.23 -6.20
C HIS A 218 -7.17 -12.94 -7.35
N PHE A 219 -7.27 -13.93 -8.24
CA PHE A 219 -8.25 -13.98 -9.31
C PHE A 219 -9.18 -15.14 -8.96
N PRO A 220 -10.43 -14.86 -8.56
CA PRO A 220 -11.39 -15.90 -8.27
C PRO A 220 -11.62 -16.78 -9.50
N PRO A 221 -11.99 -18.06 -9.31
CA PRO A 221 -12.34 -18.92 -10.43
C PRO A 221 -13.47 -18.27 -11.24
N PRO A 222 -13.47 -18.39 -12.59
CA PRO A 222 -14.53 -17.82 -13.40
C PRO A 222 -15.89 -18.42 -13.00
N SER A 223 -16.95 -17.60 -13.04
CA SER A 223 -18.31 -17.99 -12.64
C SER A 223 -18.92 -19.09 -13.53
N SER A 224 -18.34 -19.33 -14.70
CA SER A 224 -18.59 -20.45 -15.60
C SER A 224 -17.28 -20.86 -16.28
N SER A 225 -17.14 -22.16 -16.58
CA SER A 225 -16.16 -22.62 -17.57
C SER A 225 -16.40 -21.86 -18.88
N GLU A 226 -15.34 -21.51 -19.60
CA GLU A 226 -15.32 -20.69 -20.82
C GLU A 226 -16.18 -21.20 -22.02
N GLU A 227 -17.15 -22.09 -21.83
CA GLU A 227 -17.96 -22.66 -22.92
C GLU A 227 -19.42 -22.21 -22.99
N GLU A 228 -20.00 -21.52 -22.01
CA GLU A 228 -21.43 -21.13 -22.07
C GLU A 228 -21.66 -19.71 -21.53
N ASP A 229 -21.27 -18.70 -22.33
CA ASP A 229 -21.82 -17.35 -22.23
C ASP A 229 -23.10 -17.28 -23.06
N ASP A 230 -24.13 -17.99 -22.59
CA ASP A 230 -25.47 -18.05 -23.19
C ASP A 230 -26.33 -16.86 -22.76
N GLY A 231 -25.73 -15.83 -22.15
CA GLY A 231 -26.45 -14.65 -21.66
C GLY A 231 -27.48 -14.94 -20.57
N GLY A 232 -27.36 -16.08 -19.86
CA GLY A 232 -28.36 -16.54 -18.87
C GLY A 232 -27.82 -17.23 -17.62
N GLY A 233 -26.49 -17.30 -17.41
CA GLY A 233 -25.92 -17.90 -16.20
C GLY A 233 -26.02 -16.96 -14.99
N ASP A 234 -26.65 -17.41 -13.90
CA ASP A 234 -26.77 -16.64 -12.66
C ASP A 234 -25.40 -16.20 -12.14
N ALA A 235 -25.20 -14.89 -12.01
CA ALA A 235 -23.98 -14.33 -11.42
C ALA A 235 -23.76 -14.92 -10.01
N LYS A 236 -22.61 -15.57 -9.84
CA LYS A 236 -22.26 -16.25 -8.59
C LYS A 236 -21.68 -15.27 -7.57
N ASN A 237 -22.16 -15.38 -6.33
CA ASN A 237 -21.54 -14.77 -5.18
C ASN A 237 -20.35 -15.62 -4.71
N TYR A 238 -19.39 -14.97 -4.06
CA TYR A 238 -18.23 -15.63 -3.47
C TYR A 238 -18.18 -15.36 -1.98
N VAL A 239 -17.64 -16.31 -1.23
CA VAL A 239 -17.49 -16.21 0.21
C VAL A 239 -16.04 -16.39 0.58
N ILE A 240 -15.54 -15.54 1.48
CA ILE A 240 -14.29 -15.74 2.19
C ILE A 240 -14.66 -16.02 3.65
N HIS A 241 -14.27 -17.19 4.15
CA HIS A 241 -14.47 -17.60 5.53
C HIS A 241 -13.16 -17.53 6.30
N ILE A 242 -13.04 -16.55 7.18
CA ILE A 242 -11.88 -16.37 8.06
C ILE A 242 -12.17 -17.10 9.37
N PRO A 243 -11.27 -18.02 9.79
CA PRO A 243 -11.56 -18.90 10.91
C PRO A 243 -11.55 -18.15 12.25
N PRO A 244 -12.16 -18.70 13.31
CA PRO A 244 -12.22 -18.07 14.64
C PRO A 244 -10.86 -17.72 15.26
N GLU A 245 -9.80 -18.45 14.91
CA GLU A 245 -8.43 -18.16 15.33
C GLU A 245 -7.88 -16.86 14.71
N GLY A 246 -8.54 -16.34 13.67
CA GLY A 246 -8.21 -15.12 12.98
C GLY A 246 -6.98 -15.24 12.08
N VAL A 247 -6.43 -14.07 11.72
CA VAL A 247 -5.19 -13.95 10.94
C VAL A 247 -4.04 -13.68 11.92
N PRO A 248 -2.92 -14.42 11.86
CA PRO A 248 -1.81 -14.23 12.78
C PRO A 248 -1.06 -12.94 12.48
N LEU A 249 -1.43 -11.86 13.18
CA LEU A 249 -0.85 -10.51 13.06
C LEU A 249 -0.20 -10.06 14.37
N ILE A 250 0.72 -9.10 14.29
CA ILE A 250 1.47 -8.58 15.44
C ILE A 250 0.87 -7.26 15.93
N GLY A 251 0.58 -7.17 17.23
CA GLY A 251 0.21 -5.92 17.89
C GLY A 251 -1.08 -5.31 17.35
N ASN A 252 -0.99 -4.09 16.81
CA ASN A 252 -2.09 -3.36 16.13
C ASN A 252 -2.14 -3.61 14.61
N GLY A 253 -1.55 -4.71 14.15
CA GLY A 253 -1.69 -5.19 12.78
C GLY A 253 -3.16 -5.43 12.43
N PHE A 254 -3.48 -5.31 11.15
CA PHE A 254 -4.82 -5.50 10.63
C PHE A 254 -4.74 -6.09 9.21
N TRP A 255 -5.85 -6.64 8.73
CA TRP A 255 -5.97 -7.09 7.34
C TRP A 255 -7.15 -6.43 6.63
N SER A 256 -7.10 -6.43 5.30
CA SER A 256 -8.20 -6.01 4.45
C SER A 256 -8.31 -6.87 3.20
N VAL A 257 -9.54 -6.99 2.70
CA VAL A 257 -9.87 -7.57 1.38
C VAL A 257 -10.45 -6.44 0.54
N THR A 258 -9.82 -6.12 -0.59
CA THR A 258 -10.29 -5.07 -1.51
C THR A 258 -10.51 -5.63 -2.91
N VAL A 259 -11.69 -5.42 -3.48
CA VAL A 259 -12.08 -5.81 -4.85
C VAL A 259 -11.78 -4.68 -5.83
N TYR A 260 -11.30 -5.05 -7.01
CA TYR A 260 -11.00 -4.17 -8.12
C TYR A 260 -11.56 -4.75 -9.41
N ASP A 261 -11.91 -3.88 -10.36
CA ASP A 261 -12.26 -4.30 -11.72
C ASP A 261 -11.04 -4.91 -12.46
N LYS A 262 -11.27 -5.36 -13.69
CA LYS A 262 -10.24 -5.97 -14.55
C LYS A 262 -9.02 -5.06 -14.81
N ASP A 263 -9.20 -3.74 -14.72
CA ASP A 263 -8.16 -2.74 -14.95
C ASP A 263 -7.50 -2.30 -13.63
N GLY A 264 -7.97 -2.82 -12.49
CA GLY A 264 -7.44 -2.58 -11.16
C GLY A 264 -7.97 -1.31 -10.48
N PHE A 265 -9.15 -0.83 -10.89
CA PHE A 265 -9.84 0.31 -10.31
C PHE A 265 -10.89 -0.10 -9.27
N LEU A 266 -11.08 0.78 -8.29
CA LEU A 266 -12.02 0.59 -7.19
C LEU A 266 -13.46 0.77 -7.65
N GLN A 267 -14.36 -0.02 -7.08
CA GLN A 267 -15.81 0.20 -7.14
C GLN A 267 -16.32 0.86 -5.85
N GLN A 268 -17.62 1.17 -5.80
CA GLN A 268 -18.26 1.52 -4.53
C GLN A 268 -18.28 0.29 -3.60
N GLN A 269 -18.17 0.51 -2.28
CA GLN A 269 -18.14 -0.57 -1.27
C GLN A 269 -17.10 -1.67 -1.57
N ALA A 270 -15.93 -1.28 -2.04
CA ALA A 270 -14.93 -2.21 -2.57
C ALA A 270 -14.08 -2.95 -1.52
N SER A 271 -14.27 -2.77 -0.21
CA SER A 271 -13.44 -3.51 0.76
C SER A 271 -14.05 -3.74 2.13
N VAL A 272 -13.57 -4.79 2.79
CA VAL A 272 -13.77 -5.10 4.20
C VAL A 272 -12.42 -5.12 4.90
N ASN A 273 -12.37 -4.61 6.12
CA ASN A 273 -11.18 -4.54 6.95
C ASN A 273 -11.47 -5.12 8.33
N SER A 274 -10.52 -5.87 8.89
CA SER A 274 -10.60 -6.44 10.25
C SER A 274 -10.97 -5.46 11.37
N THR A 275 -10.71 -4.15 11.22
CA THR A 275 -11.06 -3.14 12.24
C THR A 275 -12.53 -2.72 12.22
N THR A 276 -13.26 -3.09 11.17
CA THR A 276 -14.67 -2.75 10.95
C THR A 276 -15.54 -3.97 10.66
N ALA A 277 -14.93 -5.14 10.43
CA ALA A 277 -15.65 -6.36 10.15
C ALA A 277 -16.51 -6.78 11.35
N THR A 278 -17.73 -7.21 11.06
CA THR A 278 -18.59 -7.89 12.03
C THR A 278 -18.08 -9.32 12.21
N VAL A 279 -18.01 -9.75 13.46
CA VAL A 279 -17.56 -11.08 13.87
C VAL A 279 -18.79 -11.92 14.21
N GLU A 280 -18.82 -13.17 13.76
CA GLU A 280 -19.87 -14.14 14.05
C GLU A 280 -19.82 -14.60 15.52
N GLU A 281 -20.87 -15.29 15.98
CA GLU A 281 -20.95 -15.79 17.37
C GLU A 281 -19.81 -16.74 17.74
N ASP A 282 -19.29 -17.51 16.78
CA ASP A 282 -18.19 -18.45 16.98
C ASP A 282 -16.79 -17.81 16.89
N GLY A 283 -16.72 -16.50 16.61
CA GLY A 283 -15.48 -15.74 16.43
C GLY A 283 -14.98 -15.69 14.98
N SER A 284 -15.62 -16.38 14.04
CA SER A 284 -15.26 -16.31 12.62
C SER A 284 -15.67 -14.97 11.98
N ILE A 285 -15.15 -14.70 10.78
CA ILE A 285 -15.60 -13.58 9.95
C ILE A 285 -15.94 -14.11 8.57
N ILE A 286 -17.18 -13.86 8.14
CA ILE A 286 -17.67 -14.22 6.82
C ILE A 286 -17.76 -12.96 5.96
N ILE A 287 -17.11 -12.95 4.81
CA ILE A 287 -17.18 -11.87 3.83
C ILE A 287 -17.86 -12.39 2.56
N GLY A 288 -18.99 -11.78 2.21
CA GLY A 288 -19.64 -11.98 0.92
C GLY A 288 -19.09 -11.01 -0.12
N ILE A 289 -18.65 -11.52 -1.26
CA ILE A 289 -18.38 -10.74 -2.46
C ILE A 289 -19.53 -11.00 -3.43
N VAL A 290 -20.43 -10.03 -3.54
CA VAL A 290 -21.76 -10.23 -4.14
C VAL A 290 -21.90 -9.48 -5.45
N HIS A 291 -22.59 -10.10 -6.40
CA HIS A 291 -22.99 -9.43 -7.64
C HIS A 291 -24.31 -8.67 -7.42
N ASP A 292 -24.46 -7.48 -8.00
CA ASP A 292 -25.64 -6.62 -7.79
C ASP A 292 -26.97 -7.31 -8.14
N SER A 293 -26.97 -8.16 -9.18
CA SER A 293 -28.17 -8.90 -9.60
C SER A 293 -28.55 -10.06 -8.67
N ASN A 294 -27.66 -10.45 -7.75
CA ASN A 294 -27.84 -11.56 -6.82
C ASN A 294 -27.36 -11.16 -5.43
N ARG A 295 -27.66 -9.92 -5.01
CA ARG A 295 -27.29 -9.43 -3.70
C ARG A 295 -27.98 -10.28 -2.63
N ASP A 296 -27.18 -11.07 -1.94
CA ASP A 296 -27.63 -11.85 -0.80
C ASP A 296 -27.50 -11.00 0.46
N ASP A 297 -28.64 -10.61 1.03
CA ASP A 297 -28.71 -9.83 2.27
C ASP A 297 -28.31 -10.66 3.50
N ALA A 298 -27.98 -11.94 3.35
CA ALA A 298 -27.49 -12.79 4.43
C ALA A 298 -26.09 -12.41 4.93
N PHE A 299 -25.29 -11.70 4.14
CA PHE A 299 -23.94 -11.30 4.55
C PHE A 299 -23.95 -9.97 5.29
N THR A 300 -23.37 -9.95 6.50
CA THR A 300 -23.15 -8.69 7.23
C THR A 300 -21.92 -7.94 6.72
N ASN A 301 -20.84 -8.66 6.39
CA ASN A 301 -19.68 -8.06 5.72
C ASN A 301 -19.80 -8.27 4.20
N VAL A 302 -20.07 -7.18 3.48
CA VAL A 302 -20.34 -7.23 2.03
C VAL A 302 -19.32 -6.40 1.26
N ILE A 303 -18.82 -6.96 0.17
CA ILE A 303 -18.06 -6.26 -0.87
C ILE A 303 -18.80 -6.42 -2.19
N ALA A 304 -18.96 -5.33 -2.93
CA ALA A 304 -19.52 -5.39 -4.27
C ALA A 304 -18.51 -6.02 -5.25
N GLN A 305 -18.97 -6.96 -6.07
CA GLN A 305 -18.19 -7.51 -7.17
C GLN A 305 -17.98 -6.45 -8.27
N ALA A 306 -16.82 -6.48 -8.93
CA ALA A 306 -16.44 -5.46 -9.92
C ALA A 306 -16.56 -5.93 -11.38
N GLY A 307 -17.59 -6.72 -11.69
CA GLY A 307 -17.87 -7.23 -13.03
C GLY A 307 -16.87 -8.28 -13.55
N PRO A 308 -16.98 -8.72 -14.81
CA PRO A 308 -16.13 -9.77 -15.38
C PRO A 308 -14.63 -9.45 -15.31
N GLY A 309 -13.82 -10.44 -14.94
CA GLY A 309 -12.36 -10.30 -14.83
C GLY A 309 -11.88 -9.52 -13.60
N TRP A 310 -12.75 -9.28 -12.61
CA TRP A 310 -12.38 -8.67 -11.35
C TRP A 310 -11.27 -9.44 -10.62
N SER A 311 -10.57 -8.73 -9.74
CA SER A 311 -9.57 -9.31 -8.84
C SER A 311 -9.76 -8.76 -7.44
N TYR A 312 -9.27 -9.46 -6.43
CA TYR A 312 -9.18 -8.90 -5.09
C TYR A 312 -7.75 -8.92 -4.58
N THR A 313 -7.43 -7.97 -3.71
CA THR A 313 -6.16 -7.90 -3.01
C THR A 313 -6.41 -8.08 -1.52
N VAL A 314 -5.74 -9.08 -0.94
CA VAL A 314 -5.60 -9.25 0.51
C VAL A 314 -4.37 -8.46 0.94
N ARG A 315 -4.55 -7.55 1.89
CA ARG A 315 -3.44 -6.83 2.55
C ARG A 315 -3.38 -7.26 4.00
N MET A 316 -2.20 -7.61 4.49
CA MET A 316 -1.97 -7.91 5.90
C MET A 316 -0.85 -7.00 6.40
N TYR A 317 -1.15 -6.17 7.39
CA TYR A 317 -0.22 -5.24 8.02
C TYR A 317 0.28 -5.81 9.34
N ARG A 318 1.58 -5.71 9.58
CA ARG A 318 2.30 -6.41 10.66
C ARG A 318 2.03 -7.93 10.65
N PRO A 319 2.27 -8.62 9.53
CA PRO A 319 2.11 -10.07 9.44
C PRO A 319 2.95 -10.78 10.50
N GLY A 320 2.35 -11.75 11.19
CA GLY A 320 3.07 -12.64 12.10
C GLY A 320 3.92 -13.66 11.34
N ARG A 321 4.78 -14.38 12.07
CA ARG A 321 5.69 -15.37 11.49
C ARG A 321 4.99 -16.39 10.59
N ALA A 322 3.81 -16.86 10.99
CA ALA A 322 3.06 -17.85 10.22
C ALA A 322 2.63 -17.34 8.84
N VAL A 323 2.35 -16.03 8.70
CA VAL A 323 2.08 -15.42 7.39
C VAL A 323 3.37 -15.35 6.57
N LEU A 324 4.48 -14.92 7.20
CA LEU A 324 5.75 -14.68 6.54
C LEU A 324 6.44 -15.96 6.04
N ASP A 325 6.33 -17.06 6.78
CA ASP A 325 6.86 -18.37 6.37
C ASP A 325 5.86 -19.21 5.56
N GLY A 326 4.66 -18.68 5.32
CA GLY A 326 3.62 -19.31 4.50
C GLY A 326 2.91 -20.49 5.15
N THR A 327 3.13 -20.75 6.44
CA THR A 327 2.39 -21.77 7.20
C THR A 327 0.94 -21.37 7.45
N PHE A 328 0.65 -20.07 7.47
CA PHE A 328 -0.69 -19.51 7.34
C PHE A 328 -0.87 -18.95 5.92
N LYS A 329 -1.97 -19.33 5.28
CA LYS A 329 -2.45 -18.72 4.03
C LYS A 329 -3.80 -18.08 4.31
N PHE A 330 -3.98 -16.85 3.83
CA PHE A 330 -5.27 -16.20 3.93
C PHE A 330 -6.33 -17.00 3.14
N PRO A 331 -7.53 -17.25 3.70
CA PRO A 331 -8.56 -18.02 3.01
C PRO A 331 -8.95 -17.39 1.67
N GLU A 332 -9.01 -18.21 0.63
CA GLU A 332 -9.40 -17.76 -0.70
C GLU A 332 -10.92 -17.68 -0.84
N ALA A 333 -11.38 -16.78 -1.72
CA ALA A 333 -12.78 -16.68 -2.09
C ALA A 333 -13.24 -17.94 -2.83
N VAL A 334 -14.29 -18.58 -2.31
CA VAL A 334 -14.93 -19.75 -2.93
C VAL A 334 -16.33 -19.39 -3.41
N VAL A 335 -16.81 -20.06 -4.45
CA VAL A 335 -18.19 -19.86 -4.95
C VAL A 335 -19.18 -20.24 -3.85
N GLN A 336 -20.16 -19.37 -3.57
CA GLN A 336 -21.29 -19.69 -2.70
C GLN A 336 -22.14 -20.76 -3.38
N LEU A 337 -22.16 -21.96 -2.81
CA LEU A 337 -23.06 -23.02 -3.24
C LEU A 337 -24.45 -22.75 -2.66
N SER A 338 -25.46 -22.87 -3.51
CA SER A 338 -26.89 -22.72 -3.16
C SER A 338 -27.37 -23.74 -2.15
#